data_AF-A0A7X8WGF4-F1
#
_entry.id   AF-A0A7X8WGF4-F1
#
_cell.length_a   1.000
_cell.length_b   1.000
_cell.length_c   1.000
_cell.angle_alpha   90.00
_cell.angle_beta   90.00
_cell.angle_gamma   90.00
#
_symmetry.space_group_name_H-M   'P 1'
#
loop_
_entity.id
_entity.type
_entity.pdbx_description
1 polymer ?
#
loop_
_entity_poly.entity_id
_entity_poly.type
_entity_poly.pdbx_seq_one_letter_code
_entity_poly.pdbx_strand_id
1 'polypeptide(L)'
;MASNFTYYTPTEVVFGKNAEREAGRLVKHHGGTKVLLHYGSDSAKRSGLLDRVESSLKAEGIEYVELGGVVPNPRLSKVHEGIELGKKEGVDFILAVGGGSVIDSAKAIAYGLYNEGEVWDFYEGGRMLQGTLP
;
A
#
# COMPACT_ATOMS: atom_id res chain seq x y z
N MET A 1 -3.92 -35.86 -18.02
CA MET A 1 -5.14 -35.67 -17.22
C MET A 1 -4.97 -34.39 -16.43
N ALA A 2 -5.84 -33.41 -16.61
CA ALA A 2 -5.76 -32.17 -15.83
C ALA A 2 -6.40 -32.40 -14.45
N SER A 3 -5.68 -32.02 -13.40
CA SER A 3 -6.15 -32.12 -12.01
C SER A 3 -7.15 -30.99 -11.71
N ASN A 4 -8.14 -31.26 -10.86
CA ASN A 4 -9.07 -30.23 -10.39
C ASN A 4 -8.34 -29.17 -9.56
N PHE A 5 -8.68 -27.90 -9.77
CA PHE A 5 -8.17 -26.78 -8.96
C PHE A 5 -9.25 -25.70 -8.79
N THR A 6 -9.05 -24.84 -7.78
CA THR A 6 -9.86 -23.64 -7.54
C THR A 6 -8.94 -22.42 -7.55
N TYR A 7 -9.36 -21.35 -8.22
CA TYR A 7 -8.64 -20.07 -8.26
C TYR A 7 -9.53 -18.98 -7.66
N TYR A 8 -9.00 -18.25 -6.68
CA TYR A 8 -9.68 -17.15 -6.02
C TYR A 8 -8.72 -15.96 -5.88
N THR A 9 -9.17 -14.79 -6.34
CA THR A 9 -8.42 -13.52 -6.22
C THR A 9 -9.40 -12.42 -5.83
N PRO A 10 -9.39 -11.95 -4.56
CA PRO A 10 -10.33 -10.93 -4.11
C PRO A 10 -9.98 -9.53 -4.61
N THR A 11 -8.80 -9.34 -5.22
CA THR A 11 -8.33 -8.05 -5.71
C THR A 11 -9.18 -7.54 -6.87
N GLU A 12 -9.76 -6.35 -6.71
CA GLU A 12 -10.36 -5.59 -7.81
C GLU A 12 -9.25 -5.05 -8.72
N VAL A 13 -9.33 -5.37 -10.02
CA VAL A 13 -8.35 -4.91 -11.01
C VAL A 13 -8.99 -3.89 -11.94
N VAL A 14 -8.57 -2.63 -11.81
CA VAL A 14 -8.95 -1.54 -12.72
C VAL A 14 -7.83 -1.32 -13.72
N PHE A 15 -8.08 -1.64 -14.99
CA PHE A 15 -7.09 -1.57 -16.06
C PHE A 15 -7.55 -0.66 -17.20
N GLY A 16 -6.66 0.21 -17.67
CA GLY A 16 -6.92 1.08 -18.81
C GLY A 16 -6.11 2.36 -18.77
N LYS A 17 -6.21 3.14 -19.85
CA LYS A 17 -5.58 4.47 -19.92
C LYS A 17 -6.22 5.39 -18.88
N ASN A 18 -5.39 6.10 -18.12
CA ASN A 18 -5.79 7.04 -17.07
C ASN A 18 -6.47 6.40 -15.85
N ALA A 19 -6.37 5.08 -15.65
CA ALA A 19 -6.97 4.40 -14.50
C ALA A 19 -6.46 4.94 -13.15
N GLU A 20 -5.24 5.49 -13.10
CA GLU A 20 -4.69 6.13 -11.90
C GLU A 20 -5.51 7.32 -11.39
N ARG A 21 -6.35 7.93 -12.25
CA ARG A 21 -7.22 9.04 -11.87
C ARG A 21 -8.40 8.61 -11.01
N GLU A 22 -8.70 7.31 -10.97
CA GLU A 22 -9.74 6.71 -10.14
C GLU A 22 -9.25 6.40 -8.71
N ALA A 23 -7.95 6.62 -8.41
CA ALA A 23 -7.34 6.20 -7.15
C ALA A 23 -8.11 6.69 -5.91
N GLY A 24 -8.43 7.98 -5.81
CA GLY A 24 -9.21 8.54 -4.71
C GLY A 24 -10.59 7.90 -4.59
N ARG A 25 -11.31 7.74 -5.70
CA ARG A 25 -12.64 7.13 -5.70
C ARG A 25 -12.57 5.67 -5.22
N LEU A 26 -11.55 4.93 -5.64
CA LEU A 26 -11.33 3.53 -5.25
C LEU A 26 -10.93 3.42 -3.77
N VAL A 27 -10.03 4.27 -3.28
CA VAL A 27 -9.68 4.31 -1.85
C VAL A 27 -10.93 4.53 -1.00
N LYS A 28 -11.76 5.52 -1.35
CA LYS A 28 -13.02 5.80 -0.67
C LYS A 28 -14.01 4.64 -0.76
N HIS A 29 -14.10 4.01 -1.92
CA HIS A 29 -14.95 2.83 -2.13
C HIS A 29 -14.56 1.67 -1.20
N HIS A 30 -13.26 1.49 -0.97
CA HIS A 30 -12.70 0.50 -0.05
C HIS A 30 -12.60 0.99 1.40
N GLY A 31 -13.19 2.14 1.72
CA GLY A 31 -13.36 2.65 3.09
C GLY A 31 -12.19 3.44 3.66
N GLY A 32 -11.15 3.76 2.87
CA GLY A 32 -10.01 4.55 3.33
C GLY A 32 -10.37 6.02 3.53
N THR A 33 -9.91 6.60 4.63
CA THR A 33 -10.13 8.03 4.97
C THR A 33 -8.81 8.79 5.20
N LYS A 34 -7.74 8.10 5.62
CA LYS A 34 -6.40 8.66 5.73
C LYS A 34 -5.34 7.69 5.22
N VAL A 35 -4.67 8.07 4.13
CA VAL A 35 -3.81 7.20 3.34
C VAL A 35 -2.32 7.37 3.68
N LEU A 36 -1.59 6.27 3.80
CA LEU A 36 -0.14 6.28 3.62
C LEU A 36 0.17 6.14 2.11
N LEU A 37 0.60 7.24 1.48
CA LEU A 37 1.02 7.26 0.09
C LEU A 37 2.48 6.78 0.00
N HIS A 38 2.66 5.51 -0.35
CA HIS A 38 3.96 4.84 -0.31
C HIS A 38 4.55 4.68 -1.72
N TYR A 39 5.78 5.12 -1.94
CA TYR A 39 6.39 5.11 -3.27
C TYR A 39 7.92 4.91 -3.24
N GLY A 40 8.46 4.62 -4.42
CA GLY A 40 9.90 4.43 -4.64
C GLY A 40 10.67 5.74 -4.69
N SER A 41 11.53 5.87 -5.71
CA SER A 41 12.29 7.08 -5.99
C SER A 41 11.51 8.07 -6.86
N ASP A 42 12.19 9.09 -7.35
CA ASP A 42 11.63 10.18 -8.17
C ASP A 42 10.96 9.75 -9.48
N SER A 43 10.97 8.48 -9.88
CA SER A 43 10.31 8.05 -11.13
C SER A 43 8.81 8.36 -11.15
N ALA A 44 8.10 8.09 -10.05
CA ALA A 44 6.67 8.40 -9.92
C ALA A 44 6.41 9.92 -9.92
N LYS A 45 7.32 10.70 -9.35
CA LYS A 45 7.27 12.18 -9.36
C LYS A 45 7.54 12.74 -10.76
N ARG A 46 8.64 12.35 -11.40
CA ARG A 46 9.05 12.83 -12.73
C ARG A 46 8.04 12.51 -13.83
N SER A 47 7.29 11.42 -13.70
CA SER A 47 6.23 11.05 -14.65
C SER A 47 4.89 11.77 -14.39
N GLY A 48 4.82 12.59 -13.33
CA GLY A 48 3.59 13.21 -12.83
C GLY A 48 2.55 12.20 -12.34
N LEU A 49 2.91 10.92 -12.17
CA LEU A 49 2.00 9.89 -11.69
C LEU A 49 1.57 10.20 -10.27
N LEU A 50 2.53 10.58 -9.41
CA LEU A 50 2.25 10.92 -8.02
C LEU A 50 1.28 12.11 -7.94
N ASP A 51 1.54 13.19 -8.69
CA ASP A 51 0.66 14.35 -8.77
C ASP A 51 -0.78 14.00 -9.18
N ARG A 52 -0.95 13.07 -10.13
CA ARG A 52 -2.28 12.61 -10.58
C ARG A 52 -3.01 11.82 -9.50
N VAL A 53 -2.28 10.98 -8.76
CA VAL A 53 -2.83 10.22 -7.63
C VAL A 53 -3.21 11.15 -6.47
N GLU A 54 -2.33 12.07 -6.08
CA GLU A 54 -2.59 13.08 -5.04
C GLU A 54 -3.80 13.96 -5.39
N SER A 55 -3.89 14.39 -6.65
CA SER A 55 -5.04 15.15 -7.15
C SER A 55 -6.34 14.34 -7.05
N SER A 56 -6.29 13.04 -7.31
CA SER A 56 -7.45 12.14 -7.19
C SER A 56 -7.88 11.96 -5.73
N LEU A 57 -6.94 11.75 -4.80
CA LEU A 57 -7.22 11.69 -3.36
C LEU A 57 -7.86 13.00 -2.86
N LYS A 58 -7.28 14.15 -3.24
CA LYS A 58 -7.77 15.48 -2.86
C LYS A 58 -9.18 15.76 -3.39
N ALA A 59 -9.50 15.31 -4.61
CA ALA A 59 -10.83 15.46 -5.18
C ALA A 59 -11.91 14.72 -4.37
N GLU A 60 -11.55 13.64 -3.69
CA GLU A 60 -12.45 12.88 -2.81
C GLU A 60 -12.42 13.33 -1.34
N GLY A 61 -11.56 14.30 -1.00
CA GLY A 61 -11.38 14.80 0.37
C GLY A 61 -10.60 13.85 1.28
N ILE A 62 -9.77 12.96 0.72
CA ILE A 62 -8.97 12.00 1.48
C ILE A 62 -7.67 12.66 1.93
N GLU A 63 -7.39 12.59 3.23
CA GLU A 63 -6.10 13.01 3.79
C GLU A 63 -5.02 11.96 3.48
N TYR A 64 -3.77 12.40 3.33
CA TYR A 64 -2.66 11.48 3.14
C TYR A 64 -1.38 11.98 3.77
N VAL A 65 -0.51 11.03 4.12
CA VAL A 65 0.89 11.27 4.50
C VAL A 65 1.79 10.47 3.57
N GLU A 66 2.95 11.04 3.23
CA GLU A 66 3.86 10.44 2.26
C GLU A 66 4.98 9.66 2.93
N LEU A 67 5.32 8.51 2.34
CA LEU A 67 6.55 7.79 2.64
C LEU A 67 7.21 7.32 1.33
N GLY A 68 8.16 8.12 0.86
CA GLY A 68 9.00 7.79 -0.29
C GLY A 68 10.26 7.01 0.06
N GLY A 69 11.05 6.72 -0.98
CA GLY A 69 12.41 6.20 -0.84
C GLY A 69 12.52 4.68 -0.78
N VAL A 70 11.49 3.94 -1.22
CA VAL A 70 11.62 2.49 -1.40
C VAL A 70 12.64 2.19 -2.49
N VAL A 71 13.55 1.28 -2.18
CA VAL A 71 14.62 0.81 -3.08
C VAL A 71 14.28 -0.58 -3.66
N PRO A 72 14.91 -1.00 -4.76
CA PRO A 72 14.90 -2.42 -5.16
C PRO A 72 15.37 -3.30 -4.00
N ASN A 73 14.69 -4.42 -3.76
CA ASN A 73 14.81 -5.23 -2.54
C ASN A 73 14.51 -4.40 -1.27
N PRO A 74 13.22 -4.21 -0.94
CA PRO A 74 12.80 -3.29 0.12
C PRO A 74 13.42 -3.70 1.47
N ARG A 75 13.78 -2.68 2.26
CA ARG A 75 14.44 -2.87 3.55
C ARG A 75 13.42 -2.86 4.68
N LEU A 76 13.61 -3.76 5.66
CA LEU A 76 12.79 -3.81 6.87
C LEU A 76 12.79 -2.46 7.62
N SER A 77 13.89 -1.72 7.61
CA SER A 77 13.96 -0.39 8.23
C SER A 77 12.94 0.60 7.66
N LYS A 78 12.65 0.53 6.35
CA LYS A 78 11.64 1.39 5.70
C LYS A 78 10.23 0.94 6.04
N VAL A 79 10.03 -0.37 6.23
CA VAL A 79 8.77 -0.92 6.72
C VAL A 79 8.49 -0.44 8.15
N HIS A 80 9.49 -0.47 9.04
CA HIS A 80 9.34 0.04 10.41
C HIS A 80 9.00 1.53 10.44
N GLU A 81 9.70 2.34 9.64
CA GLU A 81 9.39 3.77 9.47
C GLU A 81 7.93 3.99 9.01
N GLY A 82 7.43 3.16 8.08
CA GLY A 82 6.04 3.22 7.65
C GLY A 82 5.02 2.80 8.69
N ILE A 83 5.33 1.78 9.51
CA ILE A 83 4.48 1.36 10.62
C ILE A 83 4.41 2.46 11.69
N GLU A 84 5.55 3.04 12.05
CA GLU A 84 5.62 4.13 13.03
C GLU A 84 4.85 5.37 12.53
N LEU A 85 5.08 5.77 11.28
CA LEU A 85 4.38 6.90 10.66
C LEU A 85 2.86 6.63 10.59
N GLY A 86 2.45 5.45 10.14
CA GLY A 86 1.03 5.10 10.02
C GLY A 86 0.31 5.09 11.37
N LYS A 87 0.95 4.57 12.43
CA LYS A 87 0.42 4.62 13.80
C LYS A 87 0.30 6.06 14.32
N LYS A 88 1.36 6.85 14.14
CA LYS A 88 1.40 8.25 14.58
C LYS A 88 0.30 9.09 13.92
N GLU A 89 0.10 8.88 12.63
CA GLU A 89 -0.81 9.69 11.82
C GLU A 89 -2.23 9.15 11.80
N GLY A 90 -2.48 7.94 12.30
CA GLY A 90 -3.80 7.31 12.26
C GLY A 90 -4.22 6.93 10.84
N VAL A 91 -3.28 6.38 10.06
CA VAL A 91 -3.55 5.86 8.71
C VAL A 91 -4.45 4.64 8.78
N ASP A 92 -5.44 4.58 7.89
CA ASP A 92 -6.37 3.45 7.75
C ASP A 92 -6.30 2.73 6.39
N PHE A 93 -5.49 3.24 5.45
CA PHE A 93 -5.33 2.67 4.10
C PHE A 93 -3.91 2.91 3.56
N ILE A 94 -3.32 1.95 2.85
CA ILE A 94 -1.98 2.13 2.23
C ILE A 94 -2.10 2.13 0.70
N LEU A 95 -1.70 3.24 0.08
CA LEU A 95 -1.68 3.36 -1.37
C LEU A 95 -0.25 3.25 -1.91
N ALA A 96 0.07 2.09 -2.47
CA ALA A 96 1.35 1.83 -3.13
C ALA A 96 1.40 2.41 -4.56
N VAL A 97 2.32 3.32 -4.83
CA VAL A 97 2.57 3.89 -6.16
C VAL A 97 3.97 3.52 -6.63
N GLY A 98 4.09 2.39 -7.34
CA GLY A 98 5.35 1.93 -7.89
C GLY A 98 5.32 0.48 -8.35
N GLY A 99 6.51 -0.11 -8.49
CA GLY A 99 6.68 -1.52 -8.86
C GLY A 99 6.61 -2.48 -7.67
N GLY A 100 7.04 -3.73 -7.89
CA GLY A 100 6.95 -4.82 -6.90
C GLY A 100 7.56 -4.48 -5.54
N SER A 101 8.71 -3.81 -5.48
CA SER A 101 9.33 -3.45 -4.19
C SER A 101 8.48 -2.50 -3.34
N VAL A 102 7.77 -1.56 -3.98
CA VAL A 102 6.85 -0.65 -3.28
C VAL A 102 5.63 -1.41 -2.79
N ILE A 103 5.08 -2.30 -3.62
CA ILE A 103 3.92 -3.12 -3.28
C ILE A 103 4.24 -4.06 -2.11
N ASP A 104 5.40 -4.71 -2.11
CA ASP A 104 5.80 -5.63 -1.05
C ASP A 104 6.08 -4.89 0.27
N SER A 105 6.73 -3.72 0.19
CA SER A 105 6.93 -2.84 1.35
C SER A 105 5.59 -2.38 1.93
N ALA A 106 4.64 -1.97 1.09
CA ALA A 106 3.29 -1.57 1.50
C ALA A 106 2.54 -2.71 2.22
N LYS A 107 2.59 -3.94 1.70
CA LYS A 107 1.99 -5.11 2.35
C LYS A 107 2.60 -5.38 3.73
N ALA A 108 3.93 -5.28 3.84
CA ALA A 108 4.61 -5.46 5.12
C ALA A 108 4.18 -4.38 6.15
N ILE A 109 4.07 -3.12 5.71
CA ILE A 109 3.56 -2.03 6.55
C ILE A 109 2.11 -2.32 6.97
N ALA A 110 1.26 -2.77 6.03
CA ALA A 110 -0.14 -3.10 6.28
C ALA A 110 -0.30 -4.18 7.36
N TYR A 111 0.56 -5.21 7.32
CA TYR A 111 0.62 -6.23 8.36
C TYR A 111 1.05 -5.64 9.71
N GLY A 112 2.11 -4.83 9.76
CA GLY A 112 2.60 -4.25 11.01
C GLY A 112 1.71 -3.15 11.62
N LEU A 113 0.83 -2.55 10.82
CA LEU A 113 -0.19 -1.61 11.31
C LEU A 113 -1.40 -2.34 11.90
N TYR A 114 -1.81 -3.47 11.31
CA TYR A 114 -2.97 -4.23 11.79
C TYR A 114 -2.64 -5.13 12.99
N ASN A 115 -1.44 -5.70 13.01
CA ASN A 115 -1.06 -6.72 13.97
C ASN A 115 -0.09 -6.17 15.03
N GLU A 116 -0.15 -6.73 16.24
CA GLU A 116 0.79 -6.41 17.31
C GLU A 116 2.13 -7.17 17.18
N GLY A 117 3.16 -6.62 17.82
CA GLY A 117 4.50 -7.18 17.86
C GLY A 117 5.34 -6.91 16.62
N GLU A 118 6.47 -7.62 16.50
CA GLU A 118 7.42 -7.42 15.41
C GLU A 118 6.94 -8.02 14.09
N VAL A 119 6.96 -7.21 13.02
CA VAL A 119 6.44 -7.58 11.70
C VAL A 119 7.26 -8.70 11.03
N TRP A 120 8.54 -8.79 11.37
CA TRP A 120 9.44 -9.81 10.85
C TRP A 120 9.05 -11.24 11.26
N ASP A 121 8.36 -11.39 12.41
CA ASP A 121 7.93 -12.70 12.91
C ASP A 121 6.95 -13.41 11.96
N PHE A 122 6.23 -12.67 11.11
CA PHE A 122 5.36 -13.25 10.08
C PHE A 122 6.15 -13.90 8.94
N TYR A 123 7.37 -13.42 8.67
CA TYR A 123 8.22 -13.93 7.60
C TYR A 123 9.06 -15.12 8.06
N GLU A 124 9.38 -15.20 9.36
CA GLU A 124 10.07 -16.34 9.97
C GLU A 124 9.12 -17.49 10.37
N GLY A 125 7.81 -17.29 10.25
CA GLY A 125 6.80 -18.26 10.67
C GLY A 125 6.60 -18.33 12.19
N GLY A 126 7.12 -17.35 12.93
CA GLY A 126 7.00 -17.25 14.38
C GLY A 126 5.61 -16.79 14.85
N ARG A 127 4.81 -16.15 13.98
CA ARG A 127 3.43 -15.75 14.26
C ARG A 127 2.52 -15.87 13.04
N MET A 128 1.22 -16.03 13.29
CA MET A 128 0.17 -15.98 12.26
C MET A 128 -0.44 -14.59 12.15
N LEU A 129 -0.63 -14.11 10.92
CA LEU A 129 -1.35 -12.87 10.62
C LEU A 129 -2.81 -12.98 11.07
N GLN A 130 -3.30 -11.96 11.77
CA GLN A 130 -4.72 -11.81 12.13
C GLN A 130 -5.49 -10.99 11.10
N GLY A 131 -4.79 -10.15 10.34
CA GLY A 131 -5.36 -9.34 9.27
C GLY A 131 -4.35 -8.38 8.66
N THR A 132 -4.85 -7.42 7.90
CA THR A 132 -4.08 -6.40 7.21
C THR A 132 -4.93 -5.14 7.07
N LEU A 133 -4.29 -3.97 7.05
CA LEU A 133 -4.94 -2.78 6.50
C LEU A 133 -5.18 -2.98 4.99
N PRO A 134 -6.23 -2.33 4.46
CA PRO A 134 -6.50 -2.27 3.03
C PRO A 134 -5.43 -1.47 2.26
#